data_AF-A0A8H6LTU4-F1
#
_entry.id   AF-A0A8H6LTU4-F1
#
_cell.length_a   1.000
_cell.length_b   1.000
_cell.length_c   1.000
_cell.angle_alpha   90.00
_cell.angle_beta   90.00
_cell.angle_gamma   90.00
#
_symmetry.space_group_name_H-M   'P 1'
#
loop_
_entity.id
_entity.type
_entity.pdbx_description
1 polymer ?
#
loop_
_entity_poly.entity_id
_entity_poly.type
_entity_poly.pdbx_seq_one_letter_code
_entity_poly.pdbx_strand_id
1 'polypeptide(L)'
;MSSPLKTTLILFLSFLTSLTVARSNCVETLLPVSIAANNTEIKLAAPRNQQELTDLITRISSQTSNVTSEVQTGKTLDAANTVELAIHGFGFDHSYWNFGGTGSKYNYVEAAPPRWACHLNLRQACAACEVPSHWKARRKHFNRVVGVGHSYGSVTLFGLVEKYGNVLDAMVLTAFAPLGGFAFSAFAAVGWTIASVGDPKRFGSLPSSYMISEGLSNDQHSFFRYGNYEPAVLRSAFNAREASTLGEVLSAGGGPALNYTNPLLIVTGDKDYPNCGGNCYQKFSGVNLVEASKVVFPAVTKFATYIPAETGHGNNLHLSAPEAYGKIQDWIRQL
;
A
#
# COMPACT_ATOMS: atom_id res chain seq x y z
N MET A 1 5.52 -36.85 80.76
CA MET A 1 5.17 -35.44 80.44
C MET A 1 4.95 -35.32 78.94
N SER A 2 4.08 -34.40 78.50
CA SER A 2 3.94 -33.85 77.13
C SER A 2 3.97 -34.81 75.92
N SER A 3 2.85 -34.87 75.19
CA SER A 3 2.69 -35.51 73.87
C SER A 3 3.48 -34.82 72.74
N PRO A 4 3.84 -35.54 71.66
CA PRO A 4 4.54 -34.97 70.51
C PRO A 4 3.65 -34.02 69.68
N LEU A 5 4.23 -32.92 69.22
CA LEU A 5 3.58 -31.91 68.38
C LEU A 5 3.62 -32.35 66.90
N LYS A 6 2.49 -32.24 66.18
CA LYS A 6 2.45 -32.46 64.73
C LYS A 6 2.78 -31.16 63.98
N THR A 7 3.80 -31.19 63.13
CA THR A 7 4.20 -30.03 62.31
C THR A 7 3.25 -29.85 61.13
N THR A 8 2.46 -28.78 61.14
CA THR A 8 1.60 -28.39 60.00
C THR A 8 2.42 -27.66 58.94
N LEU A 9 2.50 -28.23 57.74
CA LEU A 9 3.15 -27.58 56.59
C LEU A 9 2.18 -26.59 55.92
N ILE A 10 2.50 -25.30 55.95
CA ILE A 10 1.70 -24.26 55.29
C ILE A 10 2.10 -24.19 53.80
N LEU A 11 1.18 -24.58 52.93
CA LEU A 11 1.38 -24.51 51.48
C LEU A 11 0.97 -23.12 50.96
N PHE A 12 1.95 -22.31 50.54
CA PHE A 12 1.67 -21.07 49.80
C PHE A 12 1.25 -21.41 48.36
N LEU A 13 -0.03 -21.22 48.02
CA LEU A 13 -0.48 -21.24 46.63
C LEU A 13 -0.10 -19.91 45.94
N SER A 14 0.94 -19.95 45.12
CA SER A 14 1.25 -18.87 44.18
C SER A 14 0.26 -18.89 43.01
N PHE A 15 -0.59 -17.87 42.92
CA PHE A 15 -1.50 -17.68 41.79
C PHE A 15 -0.71 -17.25 40.54
N LEU A 16 -0.18 -18.24 39.81
CA LEU A 16 0.30 -18.07 38.44
C LEU A 16 -0.92 -17.95 37.51
N THR A 17 -1.41 -16.72 37.35
CA THR A 17 -2.39 -16.38 36.32
C THR A 17 -1.76 -16.55 34.93
N SER A 18 -1.93 -17.73 34.34
CA SER A 18 -1.51 -17.97 32.96
C SER A 18 -2.26 -17.03 32.02
N LEU A 19 -1.57 -15.99 31.55
CA LEU A 19 -2.01 -15.17 30.42
C LEU A 19 -1.98 -16.03 29.16
N THR A 20 -3.06 -16.77 28.92
CA THR A 20 -3.33 -17.46 27.67
C THR A 20 -3.57 -16.42 26.59
N VAL A 21 -2.49 -15.93 25.98
CA VAL A 21 -2.57 -15.12 24.75
C VAL A 21 -3.31 -15.96 23.72
N ALA A 22 -4.52 -15.54 23.38
CA ALA A 22 -5.38 -16.23 22.42
C ALA A 22 -4.76 -16.12 21.02
N ARG A 23 -3.92 -17.10 20.66
CA ARG A 23 -3.20 -17.12 19.39
C ARG A 23 -4.21 -17.23 18.25
N SER A 24 -4.35 -16.16 17.48
CA SER A 24 -5.35 -16.03 16.43
C SER A 24 -4.93 -16.78 15.17
N ASN A 25 -5.86 -17.58 14.63
CA ASN A 25 -5.68 -18.28 13.36
C ASN A 25 -5.92 -17.32 12.18
N CYS A 26 -5.00 -16.39 11.96
CA CYS A 26 -4.95 -15.62 10.72
C CYS A 26 -4.58 -16.57 9.57
N VAL A 27 -5.46 -16.72 8.58
CA VAL A 27 -5.24 -17.61 7.43
C VAL A 27 -4.83 -16.78 6.22
N GLU A 28 -3.52 -16.62 6.01
CA GLU A 28 -3.02 -16.10 4.73
C GLU A 28 -3.46 -17.04 3.60
N THR A 29 -4.20 -16.49 2.63
CA THR A 29 -4.75 -17.24 1.50
C THR A 29 -4.46 -16.50 0.21
N LEU A 30 -3.53 -17.03 -0.59
CA LEU A 30 -3.39 -16.64 -1.98
C LEU A 30 -4.62 -17.12 -2.75
N LEU A 31 -5.65 -16.27 -2.87
CA LEU A 31 -6.78 -16.53 -3.76
C LEU A 31 -6.31 -16.31 -5.20
N PRO A 32 -6.24 -17.34 -6.06
CA PRO A 32 -5.87 -17.15 -7.44
C PRO A 32 -6.96 -16.35 -8.15
N VAL A 33 -6.68 -15.08 -8.43
CA VAL A 33 -7.53 -14.24 -9.29
C VAL A 33 -6.94 -14.19 -10.69
N SER A 34 -7.68 -14.74 -11.66
CA SER A 34 -7.37 -14.62 -13.09
C SER A 34 -7.75 -13.20 -13.54
N ILE A 35 -6.86 -12.25 -13.31
CA ILE A 35 -7.02 -10.85 -13.73
C ILE A 35 -7.26 -10.81 -15.24
N ALA A 36 -8.43 -10.30 -15.63
CA ALA A 36 -8.72 -9.93 -17.01
C ALA A 36 -8.31 -8.47 -17.19
N ALA A 37 -7.12 -8.23 -17.74
CA ALA A 37 -6.72 -6.89 -18.15
C ALA A 37 -7.40 -6.56 -19.48
N ASN A 38 -8.19 -5.49 -19.53
CA ASN A 38 -8.68 -4.95 -20.79
C ASN A 38 -7.56 -4.06 -21.34
N ASN A 39 -6.61 -4.71 -22.03
CA ASN A 39 -5.35 -4.12 -22.44
C ASN A 39 -5.57 -2.91 -23.36
N THR A 40 -5.40 -1.71 -22.83
CA THR A 40 -5.25 -0.50 -23.64
C THR A 40 -4.02 -0.66 -24.54
N GLU A 41 -4.19 -0.45 -25.85
CA GLU A 41 -3.08 -0.47 -26.80
C GLU A 41 -2.23 0.78 -26.60
N ILE A 42 -1.26 0.72 -25.69
CA ILE A 42 -0.27 1.79 -25.48
C ILE A 42 0.61 1.86 -26.73
N LYS A 43 0.49 2.94 -27.52
CA LYS A 43 1.19 3.11 -28.80
C LYS A 43 2.63 3.58 -28.64
N LEU A 44 3.33 2.96 -27.71
CA LEU A 44 4.72 3.23 -27.36
C LEU A 44 5.53 1.93 -27.43
N ALA A 45 6.56 1.91 -28.27
CA ALA A 45 7.48 0.78 -28.32
C ALA A 45 8.25 0.65 -26.99
N ALA A 46 8.48 -0.58 -26.54
CA ALA A 46 9.35 -0.84 -25.40
C ALA A 46 10.78 -0.35 -25.70
N PRO A 47 11.47 0.33 -24.76
CA PRO A 47 12.83 0.82 -24.97
C PRO A 47 13.79 -0.30 -25.40
N ARG A 48 14.62 -0.06 -26.41
CA ARG A 48 15.56 -1.09 -26.92
C ARG A 48 16.80 -1.23 -26.04
N ASN A 49 17.06 -0.26 -25.19
CA ASN A 49 18.23 -0.17 -24.30
C ASN A 49 17.98 0.85 -23.18
N GLN A 50 18.91 0.94 -22.22
CA GLN A 50 18.79 1.83 -21.06
C GLN A 50 18.76 3.33 -21.41
N GLN A 51 19.40 3.77 -22.50
CA GLN A 51 19.39 5.18 -22.90
C GLN A 51 17.98 5.61 -23.34
N GLU A 52 17.29 4.76 -24.08
CA GLU A 52 15.88 4.95 -24.48
C GLU A 52 14.92 4.88 -23.28
N LEU A 53 15.21 4.05 -22.27
CA LEU A 53 14.44 4.04 -21.02
C LEU A 53 14.64 5.37 -20.27
N THR A 54 15.89 5.84 -20.12
CA THR A 54 16.18 7.10 -19.42
C THR A 54 15.55 8.30 -20.11
N ASP A 55 15.60 8.43 -21.45
CA ASP A 55 14.87 9.48 -22.20
C ASP A 55 13.36 9.42 -21.93
N LEU A 56 12.77 8.23 -22.05
CA LEU A 56 11.34 8.03 -21.81
C LEU A 56 10.93 8.43 -20.39
N ILE A 57 11.70 8.02 -19.38
CA ILE A 57 11.47 8.38 -17.97
C ILE A 57 11.61 9.88 -17.77
N THR A 58 12.61 10.54 -18.36
CA THR A 58 12.74 12.01 -18.33
C THR A 58 11.52 12.71 -18.95
N ARG A 59 11.00 12.20 -20.07
CA ARG A 59 9.83 12.76 -20.75
C ARG A 59 8.52 12.52 -20.00
N ILE A 60 8.31 11.33 -19.43
CA ILE A 60 7.17 11.03 -18.53
C ILE A 60 7.21 11.95 -17.30
N SER A 61 8.40 12.17 -16.73
CA SER A 61 8.59 12.94 -15.49
C SER A 61 8.59 14.46 -15.69
N SER A 62 8.41 14.95 -16.92
CA SER A 62 8.41 16.37 -17.25
C SER A 62 7.07 17.04 -16.92
N GLN A 63 7.10 18.27 -16.38
CA GLN A 63 5.90 19.00 -15.94
C GLN A 63 4.93 19.39 -17.09
N THR A 64 5.33 19.19 -18.34
CA THR A 64 4.54 19.48 -19.55
C THR A 64 4.19 18.21 -20.34
N SER A 65 4.36 17.03 -19.76
CA SER A 65 4.13 15.74 -20.43
C SER A 65 2.64 15.49 -20.72
N ASN A 66 2.34 14.99 -21.92
CA ASN A 66 0.99 14.62 -22.36
C ASN A 66 0.80 13.10 -22.55
N VAL A 67 1.82 12.28 -22.23
CA VAL A 67 1.89 10.85 -22.59
C VAL A 67 0.84 9.99 -21.86
N THR A 68 0.27 10.48 -20.76
CA THR A 68 -0.77 9.80 -19.96
C THR A 68 -2.20 9.99 -20.50
N SER A 69 -2.40 10.70 -21.61
CA SER A 69 -3.74 11.13 -22.08
C SER A 69 -4.55 10.09 -22.90
N GLU A 70 -4.06 8.86 -23.07
CA GLU A 70 -4.61 7.86 -24.02
C GLU A 70 -5.37 6.66 -23.39
N VAL A 71 -5.84 6.71 -22.14
CA VAL A 71 -6.33 5.51 -21.38
C VAL A 71 -7.76 5.64 -20.80
N GLN A 72 -8.64 4.61 -20.95
CA GLN A 72 -10.03 4.50 -20.40
C GLN A 72 -10.51 3.04 -20.17
N THR A 73 -11.42 2.70 -19.21
CA THR A 73 -12.03 1.32 -18.97
C THR A 73 -13.29 1.23 -18.02
N GLY A 74 -13.87 0.02 -17.73
CA GLY A 74 -14.99 -0.32 -16.77
C GLY A 74 -14.89 -1.77 -16.13
N LYS A 75 -15.81 -2.47 -15.37
CA LYS A 75 -16.95 -2.31 -14.36
C LYS A 75 -17.41 -3.73 -13.81
N THR A 76 -17.99 -4.11 -12.63
CA THR A 76 -18.16 -3.71 -11.18
C THR A 76 -18.73 -4.94 -10.33
N LEU A 77 -19.02 -4.83 -8.99
CA LEU A 77 -19.90 -5.66 -8.04
C LEU A 77 -19.36 -7.02 -7.42
N ASP A 78 -19.87 -7.75 -6.37
CA ASP A 78 -20.54 -7.61 -4.99
C ASP A 78 -20.81 -9.02 -4.32
N ALA A 79 -21.20 -9.34 -3.04
CA ALA A 79 -21.13 -8.84 -1.63
C ALA A 79 -21.53 -9.96 -0.54
N ALA A 80 -21.07 -9.91 0.75
CA ALA A 80 -21.55 -10.52 2.07
C ALA A 80 -20.70 -11.38 3.18
N ASN A 81 -19.56 -11.02 3.85
CA ASN A 81 -19.08 -10.69 5.27
C ASN A 81 -17.77 -9.77 5.38
N THR A 82 -17.21 -9.26 6.50
CA THR A 82 -16.10 -8.23 6.43
C THR A 82 -14.74 -8.73 5.88
N VAL A 83 -14.01 -7.92 5.07
CA VAL A 83 -12.63 -8.19 4.55
C VAL A 83 -11.80 -6.92 4.30
N GLU A 84 -10.47 -6.99 4.49
CA GLU A 84 -9.50 -5.98 4.05
C GLU A 84 -8.77 -6.42 2.76
N LEU A 85 -8.84 -5.61 1.69
CA LEU A 85 -8.16 -5.82 0.41
C LEU A 85 -6.89 -4.94 0.35
N ALA A 86 -5.72 -5.55 0.55
CA ALA A 86 -4.44 -4.85 0.66
C ALA A 86 -3.70 -4.80 -0.69
N ILE A 87 -3.38 -3.60 -1.19
CA ILE A 87 -2.70 -3.39 -2.49
C ILE A 87 -1.42 -2.57 -2.31
N HIS A 88 -0.29 -3.17 -2.71
CA HIS A 88 1.06 -2.59 -2.57
C HIS A 88 1.35 -1.44 -3.56
N GLY A 89 2.51 -0.79 -3.41
CA GLY A 89 3.00 0.24 -4.31
C GLY A 89 3.99 -0.27 -5.37
N PHE A 90 4.46 0.64 -6.23
CA PHE A 90 5.57 0.37 -7.16
C PHE A 90 6.82 -0.13 -6.41
N GLY A 91 7.59 -1.00 -7.07
CA GLY A 91 8.82 -1.59 -6.52
C GLY A 91 8.60 -2.66 -5.44
N PHE A 92 7.36 -2.90 -4.99
CA PHE A 92 7.02 -3.91 -3.98
C PHE A 92 6.16 -5.04 -4.56
N ASP A 93 5.94 -6.09 -3.77
CA ASP A 93 4.78 -6.97 -3.92
C ASP A 93 4.04 -7.15 -2.58
N HIS A 94 3.27 -8.24 -2.44
CA HIS A 94 2.58 -8.61 -1.20
C HIS A 94 3.43 -8.55 0.09
N SER A 95 4.75 -8.74 -0.01
CA SER A 95 5.64 -8.74 1.16
C SER A 95 5.73 -7.39 1.88
N TYR A 96 5.18 -6.33 1.29
CA TYR A 96 5.01 -5.02 1.92
C TYR A 96 4.01 -5.04 3.10
N TRP A 97 2.98 -5.92 3.06
CA TRP A 97 1.92 -5.96 4.07
C TRP A 97 2.21 -6.94 5.21
N ASN A 98 3.03 -7.98 4.99
CA ASN A 98 3.49 -8.91 6.02
C ASN A 98 5.01 -8.73 6.33
N PHE A 99 5.56 -7.53 6.12
CA PHE A 99 7.00 -7.29 6.09
C PHE A 99 7.74 -7.77 7.36
N GLY A 100 8.76 -8.60 7.16
CA GLY A 100 9.53 -9.25 8.24
C GLY A 100 8.87 -10.51 8.83
N GLY A 101 7.67 -10.89 8.39
CA GLY A 101 6.98 -12.11 8.80
C GLY A 101 6.32 -12.04 10.19
N THR A 102 6.01 -13.20 10.76
CA THR A 102 5.29 -13.29 12.04
C THR A 102 6.10 -12.76 13.22
N GLY A 103 5.45 -11.94 14.04
CA GLY A 103 6.07 -11.22 15.17
C GLY A 103 6.84 -9.96 14.77
N SER A 104 6.90 -9.62 13.48
CA SER A 104 7.49 -8.37 13.02
C SER A 104 6.58 -7.17 13.32
N LYS A 105 7.14 -6.12 13.92
CA LYS A 105 6.44 -4.83 14.10
C LYS A 105 6.07 -4.14 12.78
N TYR A 106 6.57 -4.63 11.66
CA TYR A 106 6.28 -4.15 10.30
C TYR A 106 5.19 -4.96 9.59
N ASN A 107 4.71 -6.04 10.20
CA ASN A 107 3.65 -6.88 9.68
C ASN A 107 2.27 -6.24 9.96
N TYR A 108 1.70 -5.55 8.96
CA TYR A 108 0.35 -4.96 9.03
C TYR A 108 -0.72 -6.05 9.19
N VAL A 109 -0.54 -7.22 8.55
CA VAL A 109 -1.48 -8.35 8.60
C VAL A 109 -1.71 -8.86 10.03
N GLU A 110 -0.74 -8.73 10.94
CA GLU A 110 -0.87 -9.10 12.36
C GLU A 110 -1.45 -7.98 13.26
N ALA A 111 -1.61 -6.76 12.75
CA ALA A 111 -2.33 -5.68 13.46
C ALA A 111 -3.86 -5.75 13.29
N ALA A 112 -4.34 -6.46 12.27
CA ALA A 112 -5.77 -6.69 12.03
C ALA A 112 -6.38 -7.63 13.10
N PRO A 113 -7.53 -7.28 13.71
CA PRO A 113 -8.18 -8.11 14.72
C PRO A 113 -8.48 -9.55 14.25
N PRO A 114 -8.45 -10.55 15.16
CA PRO A 114 -8.65 -11.99 14.86
C PRO A 114 -9.95 -12.40 14.17
N ARG A 115 -10.89 -11.46 13.95
CA ARG A 115 -12.20 -11.69 13.32
C ARG A 115 -12.28 -11.15 11.88
N TRP A 116 -11.26 -10.42 11.39
CA TRP A 116 -11.34 -9.67 10.12
C TRP A 116 -10.27 -10.06 9.08
N ALA A 117 -9.25 -10.84 9.47
CA ALA A 117 -8.08 -11.13 8.64
C ALA A 117 -8.34 -12.18 7.53
N CYS A 118 -8.77 -11.71 6.37
CA CYS A 118 -8.71 -12.43 5.08
C CYS A 118 -8.09 -11.51 4.01
N HIS A 119 -6.80 -11.22 4.16
CA HIS A 119 -6.06 -10.31 3.28
C HIS A 119 -5.88 -10.92 1.88
N LEU A 120 -6.50 -10.32 0.86
CA LEU A 120 -6.24 -10.68 -0.53
C LEU A 120 -5.04 -9.91 -1.07
N ASN A 121 -3.89 -10.57 -1.06
CA ASN A 121 -2.65 -10.09 -1.66
C ASN A 121 -2.71 -10.21 -3.19
N LEU A 122 -2.89 -9.08 -3.88
CA LEU A 122 -2.84 -9.00 -5.35
C LEU A 122 -1.42 -8.66 -5.82
N ARG A 123 -0.86 -9.44 -6.74
CA ARG A 123 0.26 -8.95 -7.59
C ARG A 123 -0.31 -7.93 -8.59
N GLN A 124 0.23 -6.71 -8.57
CA GLN A 124 -0.07 -5.72 -9.60
C GLN A 124 0.37 -6.23 -10.99
N ALA A 125 -0.47 -5.92 -11.98
CA ALA A 125 -0.26 -6.31 -13.38
C ALA A 125 -1.01 -5.39 -14.39
N CYS A 126 -1.90 -4.51 -13.93
CA CYS A 126 -2.58 -3.52 -14.79
C CYS A 126 -3.33 -2.46 -13.96
N ALA A 127 -3.26 -1.17 -14.31
CA ALA A 127 -4.23 -0.18 -13.79
C ALA A 127 -5.63 -0.39 -14.39
N ALA A 128 -5.71 -0.99 -15.58
CA ALA A 128 -6.93 -1.29 -16.33
C ALA A 128 -7.46 -2.72 -16.08
N CYS A 129 -7.28 -3.27 -14.87
CA CYS A 129 -7.89 -4.54 -14.47
C CYS A 129 -9.43 -4.46 -14.55
N GLU A 130 -10.06 -5.37 -15.29
CA GLU A 130 -11.46 -5.72 -15.04
C GLU A 130 -11.54 -6.61 -13.80
N VAL A 131 -12.57 -6.39 -12.98
CA VAL A 131 -12.83 -7.20 -11.79
C VAL A 131 -13.26 -8.61 -12.22
N PRO A 132 -12.50 -9.68 -11.94
CA PRO A 132 -12.71 -10.97 -12.61
C PRO A 132 -14.00 -11.70 -12.22
N SER A 133 -14.50 -12.54 -13.12
CA SER A 133 -15.75 -13.31 -12.96
C SER A 133 -15.79 -14.21 -11.72
N HIS A 134 -14.67 -14.79 -11.29
CA HIS A 134 -14.59 -15.60 -10.07
C HIS A 134 -14.44 -14.76 -8.78
N TRP A 135 -13.99 -13.50 -8.86
CA TRP A 135 -14.13 -12.58 -7.71
C TRP A 135 -15.60 -12.25 -7.48
N LYS A 136 -16.39 -12.06 -8.56
CA LYS A 136 -17.86 -11.91 -8.48
C LYS A 136 -18.55 -13.15 -7.88
N ALA A 137 -17.93 -14.33 -7.97
CA ALA A 137 -18.38 -15.54 -7.27
C ALA A 137 -17.98 -15.54 -5.79
N ARG A 138 -16.74 -15.15 -5.45
CA ARG A 138 -16.21 -15.18 -4.07
C ARG A 138 -16.64 -14.00 -3.19
N ARG A 139 -16.93 -12.81 -3.76
CA ARG A 139 -17.44 -11.65 -3.00
C ARG A 139 -18.84 -11.92 -2.42
N LYS A 140 -19.56 -12.98 -2.83
CA LYS A 140 -20.73 -13.54 -2.13
C LYS A 140 -20.48 -13.96 -0.67
N HIS A 141 -19.22 -13.89 -0.23
CA HIS A 141 -18.81 -14.06 1.14
C HIS A 141 -18.23 -12.78 1.78
N PHE A 142 -18.31 -11.56 1.15
CA PHE A 142 -17.73 -10.29 1.67
C PHE A 142 -18.60 -8.94 1.73
N ASN A 143 -19.22 -8.57 2.89
CA ASN A 143 -20.25 -7.57 3.34
C ASN A 143 -19.68 -6.16 3.40
N ARG A 144 -18.41 -6.07 3.77
CA ARG A 144 -17.70 -4.82 4.06
C ARG A 144 -16.29 -5.02 3.56
N VAL A 145 -16.07 -4.69 2.30
CA VAL A 145 -14.76 -4.72 1.67
C VAL A 145 -14.10 -3.37 1.90
N VAL A 146 -13.13 -3.34 2.80
CA VAL A 146 -12.27 -2.17 3.05
C VAL A 146 -11.07 -2.28 2.11
N GLY A 147 -10.90 -1.32 1.19
CA GLY A 147 -9.68 -1.25 0.39
C GLY A 147 -8.56 -0.56 1.17
N VAL A 148 -7.40 -1.20 1.31
CA VAL A 148 -6.21 -0.65 1.97
C VAL A 148 -5.10 -0.54 0.93
N GLY A 149 -4.78 0.68 0.52
CA GLY A 149 -3.80 0.96 -0.53
C GLY A 149 -2.47 1.43 0.04
N HIS A 150 -1.39 1.21 -0.70
CA HIS A 150 -0.12 1.89 -0.49
C HIS A 150 0.40 2.51 -1.78
N SER A 151 0.72 3.82 -1.78
CA SER A 151 1.38 4.48 -2.91
C SER A 151 0.59 4.26 -4.22
N TYR A 152 1.18 3.62 -5.23
CA TYR A 152 0.48 3.23 -6.46
C TYR A 152 -0.74 2.31 -6.24
N GLY A 153 -0.75 1.49 -5.18
CA GLY A 153 -1.95 0.76 -4.72
C GLY A 153 -3.04 1.69 -4.21
N SER A 154 -2.68 2.81 -3.56
CA SER A 154 -3.64 3.87 -3.21
C SER A 154 -4.20 4.58 -4.45
N VAL A 155 -3.35 4.84 -5.46
CA VAL A 155 -3.79 5.36 -6.77
C VAL A 155 -4.70 4.34 -7.48
N THR A 156 -4.40 3.04 -7.39
CA THR A 156 -5.22 1.95 -7.95
C THR A 156 -6.61 1.92 -7.32
N LEU A 157 -6.71 2.00 -5.98
CA LEU A 157 -7.99 2.07 -5.27
C LEU A 157 -8.74 3.38 -5.53
N PHE A 158 -8.04 4.51 -5.68
CA PHE A 158 -8.62 5.79 -6.06
C PHE A 158 -9.28 5.71 -7.45
N GLY A 159 -8.57 5.27 -8.48
CA GLY A 159 -9.13 5.08 -9.83
C GLY A 159 -10.24 4.01 -9.86
N LEU A 160 -10.18 3.01 -8.98
CA LEU A 160 -11.27 2.04 -8.80
C LEU A 160 -12.57 2.71 -8.34
N VAL A 161 -12.52 3.57 -7.32
CA VAL A 161 -13.73 4.24 -6.78
C VAL A 161 -14.13 5.50 -7.56
N GLU A 162 -13.23 6.12 -8.30
CA GLU A 162 -13.57 7.13 -9.31
C GLU A 162 -14.51 6.52 -10.37
N LYS A 163 -14.05 5.40 -10.94
CA LYS A 163 -14.68 4.72 -12.08
C LYS A 163 -15.96 3.97 -11.71
N TYR A 164 -16.05 3.49 -10.46
CA TYR A 164 -17.13 2.61 -9.98
C TYR A 164 -17.96 3.17 -8.80
N GLY A 165 -17.57 4.29 -8.19
CA GLY A 165 -18.20 4.79 -6.97
C GLY A 165 -18.00 3.83 -5.79
N ASN A 166 -19.07 3.57 -5.03
CA ASN A 166 -19.11 2.78 -3.81
C ASN A 166 -18.94 1.24 -4.01
N VAL A 167 -17.97 0.82 -4.82
CA VAL A 167 -17.60 -0.60 -4.96
C VAL A 167 -16.87 -1.14 -3.73
N LEU A 168 -16.28 -0.25 -2.92
CA LEU A 168 -15.72 -0.52 -1.60
C LEU A 168 -16.63 0.08 -0.53
N ASP A 169 -16.72 -0.60 0.61
CA ASP A 169 -17.56 -0.21 1.75
C ASP A 169 -16.86 0.82 2.66
N ALA A 170 -15.52 0.87 2.62
CA ALA A 170 -14.67 1.96 3.09
C ALA A 170 -13.29 1.88 2.41
N MET A 171 -12.47 2.92 2.55
CA MET A 171 -11.15 2.97 1.93
C MET A 171 -10.11 3.62 2.85
N VAL A 172 -8.90 3.04 2.89
CA VAL A 172 -7.71 3.55 3.57
C VAL A 172 -6.62 3.75 2.51
N LEU A 173 -6.26 5.00 2.23
CA LEU A 173 -5.19 5.32 1.28
C LEU A 173 -3.92 5.67 2.06
N THR A 174 -2.92 4.78 2.05
CA THR A 174 -1.62 5.07 2.65
C THR A 174 -0.64 5.63 1.62
N ALA A 175 0.22 6.57 2.03
CA ALA A 175 1.12 7.32 1.16
C ALA A 175 0.41 7.92 -0.07
N PHE A 176 -0.49 8.87 0.18
CA PHE A 176 -1.32 9.52 -0.82
C PHE A 176 -1.55 11.01 -0.48
N ALA A 177 -1.17 11.93 -1.37
CA ALA A 177 -1.65 13.31 -1.43
C ALA A 177 -1.49 13.83 -2.87
N PRO A 178 -2.56 13.91 -3.69
CA PRO A 178 -2.46 14.08 -5.13
C PRO A 178 -2.12 15.53 -5.56
N LEU A 179 -2.03 16.45 -4.61
CA LEU A 179 -1.90 17.90 -4.86
C LEU A 179 -0.47 18.42 -4.72
N GLY A 180 0.52 17.58 -4.34
CA GLY A 180 1.90 18.04 -4.20
C GLY A 180 2.65 18.23 -5.52
N GLY A 181 2.28 17.50 -6.58
CA GLY A 181 2.99 17.54 -7.89
C GLY A 181 4.40 16.92 -7.89
N PHE A 182 4.96 16.59 -6.72
CA PHE A 182 6.31 16.03 -6.56
C PHE A 182 6.48 14.58 -7.09
N ALA A 183 5.37 13.89 -7.37
CA ALA A 183 5.37 12.46 -7.71
C ALA A 183 6.24 12.14 -8.93
N PHE A 184 6.20 12.99 -9.97
CA PHE A 184 7.03 12.82 -11.16
C PHE A 184 8.53 13.06 -10.88
N SER A 185 8.87 14.07 -10.07
CA SER A 185 10.25 14.33 -9.65
C SER A 185 10.82 13.19 -8.82
N ALA A 186 10.03 12.67 -7.88
CA ALA A 186 10.44 11.52 -7.07
C ALA A 186 10.51 10.22 -7.87
N PHE A 187 9.59 10.03 -8.82
CA PHE A 187 9.64 8.91 -9.78
C PHE A 187 10.92 8.94 -10.61
N ALA A 188 11.37 10.10 -11.11
CA ALA A 188 12.66 10.23 -11.77
C ALA A 188 13.84 9.91 -10.82
N ALA A 189 13.78 10.34 -9.56
CA ALA A 189 14.84 10.13 -8.57
C ALA A 189 15.06 8.66 -8.17
N VAL A 190 14.10 7.76 -8.45
CA VAL A 190 14.25 6.30 -8.24
C VAL A 190 15.38 5.69 -9.10
N GLY A 191 15.77 6.31 -10.20
CA GLY A 191 16.82 5.79 -11.09
C GLY A 191 16.37 4.49 -11.77
N TRP A 192 15.43 4.57 -12.70
CA TRP A 192 14.82 3.38 -13.30
C TRP A 192 15.78 2.67 -14.28
N THR A 193 16.16 1.45 -13.91
CA THR A 193 16.99 0.55 -14.72
C THR A 193 16.14 -0.58 -15.28
N ILE A 194 16.39 -1.00 -16.53
CA ILE A 194 15.76 -2.18 -17.13
C ILE A 194 15.97 -3.40 -16.21
N ALA A 195 14.90 -4.08 -15.83
CA ALA A 195 14.93 -5.12 -14.80
C ALA A 195 15.91 -6.27 -15.15
N SER A 196 15.87 -6.75 -16.41
CA SER A 196 16.77 -7.78 -16.93
C SER A 196 18.23 -7.35 -17.06
N VAL A 197 18.55 -6.06 -16.93
CA VAL A 197 19.92 -5.51 -16.91
C VAL A 197 20.41 -5.28 -15.47
N GLY A 198 19.55 -4.71 -14.61
CA GLY A 198 19.90 -4.38 -13.22
C GLY A 198 19.93 -5.58 -12.27
N ASP A 199 19.06 -6.57 -12.48
CA ASP A 199 19.13 -7.87 -11.80
C ASP A 199 18.80 -9.02 -12.79
N PRO A 200 19.78 -9.45 -13.61
CA PRO A 200 19.58 -10.55 -14.56
C PRO A 200 19.31 -11.90 -13.88
N LYS A 201 19.56 -12.05 -12.57
CA LYS A 201 19.30 -13.30 -11.84
C LYS A 201 17.82 -13.46 -11.49
N ARG A 202 17.15 -12.37 -11.10
CA ARG A 202 15.71 -12.36 -10.79
C ARG A 202 14.85 -12.08 -12.02
N PHE A 203 15.34 -11.23 -12.93
CA PHE A 203 14.51 -10.65 -13.99
C PHE A 203 15.06 -10.85 -15.41
N GLY A 204 16.09 -11.67 -15.63
CA GLY A 204 16.76 -11.83 -16.93
C GLY A 204 15.86 -12.28 -18.10
N SER A 205 14.68 -12.84 -17.83
CA SER A 205 13.67 -13.20 -18.83
C SER A 205 12.59 -12.12 -19.07
N LEU A 206 12.62 -10.99 -18.36
CA LEU A 206 11.62 -9.93 -18.52
C LEU A 206 11.97 -8.98 -19.68
N PRO A 207 10.97 -8.57 -20.49
CA PRO A 207 11.13 -7.53 -21.51
C PRO A 207 11.64 -6.20 -20.93
N SER A 208 12.23 -5.37 -21.79
CA SER A 208 12.75 -4.05 -21.44
C SER A 208 11.69 -3.01 -21.01
N SER A 209 10.41 -3.35 -21.10
CA SER A 209 9.30 -2.58 -20.51
C SER A 209 9.13 -2.80 -18.99
N TYR A 210 9.89 -3.72 -18.39
CA TYR A 210 10.00 -3.94 -16.95
C TYR A 210 11.25 -3.24 -16.40
N MET A 211 11.10 -2.55 -15.27
CA MET A 211 12.12 -1.73 -14.65
C MET A 211 12.13 -1.87 -13.13
N ILE A 212 13.30 -1.64 -12.54
CA ILE A 212 13.55 -1.62 -11.08
C ILE A 212 14.31 -0.33 -10.73
N SER A 213 14.35 0.01 -9.44
CA SER A 213 15.27 1.06 -8.97
C SER A 213 16.72 0.59 -9.06
N GLU A 214 17.61 1.52 -9.40
CA GLU A 214 19.04 1.29 -9.56
C GLU A 214 19.74 1.01 -8.22
N GLY A 215 19.55 1.90 -7.23
CA GLY A 215 20.41 1.96 -6.04
C GLY A 215 19.67 2.10 -4.71
N LEU A 216 20.29 1.56 -3.66
CA LEU A 216 19.85 1.66 -2.26
C LEU A 216 19.65 3.12 -1.80
N SER A 217 20.45 4.04 -2.34
CA SER A 217 20.35 5.48 -2.14
C SER A 217 19.09 6.10 -2.73
N ASN A 218 18.63 5.58 -3.88
CA ASN A 218 17.44 6.04 -4.58
C ASN A 218 16.18 5.57 -3.87
N ASP A 219 16.16 4.30 -3.46
CA ASP A 219 15.13 3.75 -2.57
C ASP A 219 15.08 4.55 -1.25
N GLN A 220 16.23 4.85 -0.63
CA GLN A 220 16.26 5.67 0.57
C GLN A 220 15.68 7.06 0.32
N HIS A 221 16.12 7.76 -0.73
CA HIS A 221 15.68 9.11 -1.06
C HIS A 221 14.17 9.21 -1.32
N SER A 222 13.63 8.28 -2.12
CA SER A 222 12.22 8.31 -2.50
C SER A 222 11.29 7.71 -1.44
N PHE A 223 11.74 6.74 -0.64
CA PHE A 223 10.86 6.01 0.29
C PHE A 223 11.11 6.24 1.78
N PHE A 224 12.30 6.63 2.23
CA PHE A 224 12.70 6.55 3.64
C PHE A 224 13.16 7.87 4.28
N ARG A 225 12.59 8.19 5.45
CA ARG A 225 13.06 9.28 6.32
C ARG A 225 14.21 8.80 7.20
N TYR A 226 15.42 9.29 6.93
CA TYR A 226 16.59 9.06 7.77
C TYR A 226 16.32 9.37 9.25
N GLY A 227 16.77 8.46 10.13
CA GLY A 227 16.54 8.52 11.58
C GLY A 227 15.35 7.71 12.08
N ASN A 228 14.41 7.31 11.21
CA ASN A 228 13.16 6.63 11.62
C ASN A 228 12.93 5.24 10.99
N TYR A 229 14.01 4.52 10.66
CA TYR A 229 14.00 3.12 10.20
C TYR A 229 15.34 2.44 10.58
N GLU A 230 15.39 1.12 10.79
CA GLU A 230 16.69 0.45 10.90
C GLU A 230 17.34 0.25 9.51
N PRO A 231 18.66 0.47 9.34
CA PRO A 231 19.35 0.19 8.07
C PRO A 231 19.21 -1.25 7.56
N ALA A 232 18.77 -2.20 8.38
CA ALA A 232 18.40 -3.56 7.95
C ALA A 232 17.10 -3.59 7.12
N VAL A 233 16.09 -2.77 7.48
CA VAL A 233 14.80 -2.69 6.78
C VAL A 233 15.00 -2.15 5.37
N LEU A 234 15.70 -1.02 5.21
CA LEU A 234 16.04 -0.43 3.91
C LEU A 234 16.76 -1.42 2.98
N ARG A 235 17.77 -2.15 3.50
CA ARG A 235 18.48 -3.18 2.73
C ARG A 235 17.60 -4.37 2.37
N SER A 236 16.71 -4.79 3.28
CA SER A 236 15.78 -5.89 3.01
C SER A 236 14.72 -5.50 1.96
N ALA A 237 14.21 -4.27 2.02
CA ALA A 237 13.29 -3.73 1.01
C ALA A 237 13.96 -3.66 -0.38
N PHE A 238 15.15 -3.05 -0.49
CA PHE A 238 15.90 -2.98 -1.76
C PHE A 238 16.25 -4.37 -2.32
N ASN A 239 16.60 -5.34 -1.46
CA ASN A 239 16.87 -6.71 -1.90
C ASN A 239 15.61 -7.47 -2.33
N ALA A 240 14.46 -7.16 -1.74
CA ALA A 240 13.16 -7.75 -2.09
C ALA A 240 12.46 -7.06 -3.27
N ARG A 241 12.87 -5.84 -3.65
CA ARG A 241 12.16 -4.99 -4.63
C ARG A 241 11.83 -5.72 -5.93
N GLU A 242 10.60 -5.59 -6.40
CA GLU A 242 10.09 -6.26 -7.61
C GLU A 242 10.02 -5.32 -8.82
N ALA A 243 9.98 -5.89 -10.02
CA ALA A 243 9.91 -5.11 -11.25
C ALA A 243 8.53 -4.46 -11.45
N SER A 244 8.52 -3.17 -11.79
CA SER A 244 7.34 -2.41 -12.20
C SER A 244 7.34 -2.22 -13.72
N THR A 245 6.17 -2.09 -14.36
CA THR A 245 6.10 -1.89 -15.82
C THR A 245 5.94 -0.42 -16.23
N LEU A 246 6.43 -0.08 -17.42
CA LEU A 246 6.07 1.17 -18.08
C LEU A 246 4.55 1.32 -18.29
N GLY A 247 3.82 0.21 -18.51
CA GLY A 247 2.38 0.24 -18.71
C GLY A 247 1.62 0.71 -17.47
N GLU A 248 2.01 0.24 -16.29
CA GLU A 248 1.42 0.66 -15.00
C GLU A 248 1.69 2.15 -14.70
N VAL A 249 2.88 2.65 -15.05
CA VAL A 249 3.24 4.07 -14.90
C VAL A 249 2.46 4.96 -15.88
N LEU A 250 2.35 4.56 -17.15
CA LEU A 250 1.62 5.32 -18.18
C LEU A 250 0.10 5.32 -17.97
N SER A 251 -0.40 4.38 -17.17
CA SER A 251 -1.80 4.31 -16.73
C SER A 251 -2.00 4.72 -15.25
N ALA A 252 -1.00 5.35 -14.63
CA ALA A 252 -1.10 5.90 -13.29
C ALA A 252 -1.80 7.28 -13.31
N GLY A 253 -3.00 7.35 -12.74
CA GLY A 253 -3.76 8.60 -12.63
C GLY A 253 -5.25 8.36 -12.49
N GLY A 254 -6.01 9.45 -12.38
CA GLY A 254 -7.46 9.45 -12.28
C GLY A 254 -8.02 10.87 -12.16
N GLY A 255 -9.27 11.06 -12.57
CA GLY A 255 -10.04 12.26 -12.26
C GLY A 255 -10.58 12.24 -10.81
N PRO A 256 -11.28 13.30 -10.36
CA PRO A 256 -11.86 13.31 -9.02
C PRO A 256 -12.97 12.24 -8.90
N ALA A 257 -12.97 11.50 -7.79
CA ALA A 257 -13.93 10.45 -7.50
C ALA A 257 -15.28 11.03 -7.03
N LEU A 258 -15.98 11.69 -7.95
CA LEU A 258 -17.23 12.43 -7.70
C LEU A 258 -18.34 11.56 -7.08
N ASN A 259 -18.35 10.26 -7.37
CA ASN A 259 -19.42 9.32 -7.00
C ASN A 259 -19.07 8.41 -5.80
N TYR A 260 -17.91 8.58 -5.17
CA TYR A 260 -17.55 7.84 -3.95
C TYR A 260 -18.03 8.61 -2.72
N THR A 261 -18.95 8.02 -1.95
CA THR A 261 -19.53 8.63 -0.74
C THR A 261 -19.12 7.93 0.55
N ASN A 262 -18.63 6.68 0.43
CA ASN A 262 -18.28 5.83 1.55
C ASN A 262 -17.03 6.33 2.32
N PRO A 263 -16.79 5.86 3.56
CA PRO A 263 -15.77 6.42 4.43
C PRO A 263 -14.36 6.35 3.84
N LEU A 264 -13.56 7.37 4.13
CA LEU A 264 -12.17 7.49 3.66
C LEU A 264 -11.24 7.94 4.79
N LEU A 265 -10.18 7.17 5.01
CA LEU A 265 -9.01 7.55 5.79
C LEU A 265 -7.80 7.70 4.86
N ILE A 266 -7.02 8.77 5.03
CA ILE A 266 -5.72 8.93 4.35
C ILE A 266 -4.60 8.92 5.39
N VAL A 267 -3.56 8.12 5.17
CA VAL A 267 -2.41 7.98 6.07
C VAL A 267 -1.09 8.20 5.33
N THR A 268 -0.53 9.40 5.43
CA THR A 268 0.63 9.82 4.64
C THR A 268 1.69 10.38 5.58
N GLY A 269 2.90 9.82 5.56
CA GLY A 269 3.99 10.26 6.44
C GLY A 269 4.35 11.73 6.24
N ASP A 270 4.65 12.44 7.32
CA ASP A 270 4.92 13.89 7.26
C ASP A 270 6.11 14.28 6.36
N LYS A 271 7.04 13.34 6.13
CA LYS A 271 8.23 13.48 5.26
C LYS A 271 8.09 12.71 3.93
N ASP A 272 6.88 12.36 3.50
CA ASP A 272 6.63 11.75 2.20
C ASP A 272 7.14 12.64 1.05
N TYR A 273 8.16 12.18 0.32
CA TYR A 273 8.77 12.93 -0.78
C TYR A 273 7.94 12.87 -2.09
N PRO A 274 7.50 11.69 -2.59
CA PRO A 274 6.64 11.62 -3.77
C PRO A 274 5.31 12.36 -3.66
N ASN A 275 4.62 12.32 -2.52
CA ASN A 275 3.33 13.00 -2.36
C ASN A 275 3.46 14.47 -1.91
N CYS A 276 4.45 14.79 -1.08
CA CYS A 276 4.50 16.06 -0.36
C CYS A 276 5.87 16.77 -0.40
N GLY A 277 6.83 16.31 -1.21
CA GLY A 277 8.15 16.95 -1.31
C GLY A 277 8.96 16.93 -0.01
N GLY A 278 8.61 16.02 0.93
CA GLY A 278 9.24 15.92 2.24
C GLY A 278 8.57 16.76 3.34
N ASN A 279 7.42 17.39 3.06
CA ASN A 279 6.64 18.14 4.06
C ASN A 279 5.13 18.11 3.74
N CYS A 280 4.38 17.18 4.31
CA CYS A 280 2.92 17.11 4.14
C CYS A 280 2.13 18.18 4.92
N TYR A 281 2.76 18.92 5.82
CA TYR A 281 2.12 20.05 6.52
C TYR A 281 2.10 21.34 5.68
N GLN A 282 2.67 21.33 4.47
CA GLN A 282 2.48 22.38 3.48
C GLN A 282 0.99 22.69 3.25
N LYS A 283 0.69 23.96 3.00
CA LYS A 283 -0.68 24.46 2.95
C LYS A 283 -1.21 24.58 1.52
N PHE A 284 -2.38 23.99 1.29
CA PHE A 284 -3.18 24.15 0.09
C PHE A 284 -4.58 24.60 0.51
N SER A 285 -5.05 25.76 0.06
CA SER A 285 -6.36 26.33 0.42
C SER A 285 -6.64 26.36 1.95
N GLY A 286 -5.61 26.64 2.76
CA GLY A 286 -5.68 26.76 4.23
C GLY A 286 -5.50 25.45 5.01
N VAL A 287 -5.82 24.30 4.40
CA VAL A 287 -5.63 22.95 4.95
C VAL A 287 -4.25 22.37 4.60
N ASN A 288 -3.86 21.26 5.24
CA ASN A 288 -2.59 20.57 4.91
C ASN A 288 -2.73 19.73 3.62
N LEU A 289 -1.62 19.31 2.97
CA LEU A 289 -1.70 18.57 1.69
C LEU A 289 -2.49 17.26 1.77
N VAL A 290 -2.40 16.53 2.88
CA VAL A 290 -3.11 15.24 3.07
C VAL A 290 -4.62 15.47 3.19
N GLU A 291 -5.01 16.47 3.99
CA GLU A 291 -6.38 16.93 4.18
C GLU A 291 -6.97 17.56 2.90
N ALA A 292 -6.17 18.30 2.15
CA ALA A 292 -6.55 18.90 0.86
C ALA A 292 -6.96 17.86 -0.19
N SER A 293 -6.47 16.61 -0.08
CA SER A 293 -6.93 15.46 -0.90
C SER A 293 -8.45 15.27 -0.89
N LYS A 294 -9.17 15.79 0.13
CA LYS A 294 -10.63 15.86 0.16
C LYS A 294 -11.24 16.45 -1.12
N VAL A 295 -10.53 17.33 -1.83
CA VAL A 295 -11.00 17.94 -3.10
C VAL A 295 -11.26 16.92 -4.21
N VAL A 296 -10.49 15.81 -4.26
CA VAL A 296 -10.72 14.73 -5.24
C VAL A 296 -11.71 13.66 -4.75
N PHE A 297 -12.28 13.84 -3.56
CA PHE A 297 -13.32 12.98 -2.98
C PHE A 297 -14.50 13.81 -2.46
N PRO A 298 -15.13 14.67 -3.29
CA PRO A 298 -16.06 15.69 -2.80
C PRO A 298 -17.27 15.10 -2.06
N ALA A 299 -17.81 13.98 -2.53
CA ALA A 299 -19.04 13.37 -2.00
C ALA A 299 -18.86 12.50 -0.73
N VAL A 300 -17.63 12.23 -0.27
CA VAL A 300 -17.37 11.49 0.98
C VAL A 300 -17.82 12.29 2.21
N THR A 301 -18.66 11.72 3.07
CA THR A 301 -19.11 12.39 4.31
C THR A 301 -18.23 12.07 5.52
N LYS A 302 -17.85 10.80 5.74
CA LYS A 302 -16.87 10.38 6.75
C LYS A 302 -15.44 10.45 6.17
N PHE A 303 -14.81 11.63 6.19
CA PHE A 303 -13.41 11.83 5.79
C PHE A 303 -12.50 12.02 7.01
N ALA A 304 -11.33 11.36 7.04
CA ALA A 304 -10.33 11.48 8.09
C ALA A 304 -8.91 11.43 7.53
N THR A 305 -7.95 12.01 8.26
CA THR A 305 -6.51 11.93 7.93
C THR A 305 -5.69 11.64 9.18
N TYR A 306 -4.59 10.91 9.01
CA TYR A 306 -3.54 10.76 10.03
C TYR A 306 -2.17 10.92 9.37
N ILE A 307 -1.24 11.59 10.05
CA ILE A 307 0.07 11.95 9.52
C ILE A 307 1.11 11.46 10.54
N PRO A 308 1.67 10.24 10.37
CA PRO A 308 2.70 9.75 11.27
C PRO A 308 3.98 10.59 11.14
N ALA A 309 4.56 10.95 12.29
CA ALA A 309 5.71 11.86 12.36
C ALA A 309 7.03 11.19 11.96
N GLU A 310 7.97 11.99 11.47
CA GLU A 310 9.26 11.57 10.91
C GLU A 310 9.16 10.39 9.93
N THR A 311 8.08 10.29 9.15
CA THR A 311 7.77 9.13 8.30
C THR A 311 7.86 9.49 6.83
N GLY A 312 8.65 8.74 6.06
CA GLY A 312 8.77 8.88 4.60
C GLY A 312 7.59 8.25 3.86
N HIS A 313 7.73 8.05 2.55
CA HIS A 313 6.69 7.44 1.72
C HIS A 313 6.36 6.01 2.14
N GLY A 314 7.38 5.18 2.46
CA GLY A 314 7.20 3.78 2.84
C GLY A 314 6.69 3.58 4.26
N ASN A 315 5.44 3.95 4.56
CA ASN A 315 4.84 3.89 5.91
C ASN A 315 5.18 2.61 6.70
N ASN A 316 4.94 1.43 6.11
CA ASN A 316 5.18 0.12 6.75
C ASN A 316 6.65 -0.20 7.05
N LEU A 317 7.58 0.69 6.68
CA LEU A 317 9.04 0.48 6.76
C LEU A 317 9.71 1.46 7.75
N HIS A 318 8.92 2.23 8.52
CA HIS A 318 9.37 3.20 9.52
C HIS A 318 8.98 2.80 10.94
N LEU A 319 9.76 3.18 11.96
CA LEU A 319 9.52 2.79 13.37
C LEU A 319 8.14 3.22 13.90
N SER A 320 7.50 4.21 13.26
CA SER A 320 6.13 4.68 13.48
C SER A 320 5.03 3.71 13.02
N ALA A 321 5.35 2.69 12.22
CA ALA A 321 4.38 1.79 11.60
C ALA A 321 3.39 1.16 12.61
N PRO A 322 3.78 0.66 13.80
CA PRO A 322 2.83 0.11 14.77
C PRO A 322 1.78 1.12 15.26
N GLU A 323 2.13 2.41 15.39
CA GLU A 323 1.15 3.44 15.75
C GLU A 323 0.18 3.68 14.58
N ALA A 324 0.71 3.82 13.36
CA ALA A 324 -0.10 4.00 12.15
C ALA A 324 -1.06 2.82 11.93
N TYR A 325 -0.61 1.59 12.15
CA TYR A 325 -1.44 0.38 12.09
C TYR A 325 -2.54 0.44 13.15
N GLY A 326 -2.20 0.83 14.38
CA GLY A 326 -3.16 1.08 15.45
C GLY A 326 -4.24 2.09 15.06
N LYS A 327 -3.86 3.26 14.51
CA LYS A 327 -4.81 4.30 14.05
C LYS A 327 -5.72 3.80 12.93
N ILE A 328 -5.18 3.13 11.92
CA ILE A 328 -5.94 2.55 10.81
C ILE A 328 -6.96 1.54 11.36
N GLN A 329 -6.49 0.61 12.17
CA GLN A 329 -7.32 -0.45 12.72
C GLN A 329 -8.36 0.07 13.71
N ASP A 330 -8.06 1.09 14.51
CA ASP A 330 -9.03 1.80 15.37
C ASP A 330 -10.11 2.51 14.56
N TRP A 331 -9.76 3.12 13.42
CA TRP A 331 -10.72 3.74 12.52
C TRP A 331 -11.63 2.69 11.86
N ILE A 332 -11.08 1.55 11.41
CA ILE A 332 -11.87 0.46 10.80
C ILE A 332 -12.93 -0.09 11.76
N ARG A 333 -12.71 -0.08 13.09
CA ARG A 333 -13.73 -0.50 14.09
C ARG A 333 -14.92 0.45 14.20
N GLN A 334 -14.79 1.70 13.75
CA GLN A 334 -15.76 2.78 13.95
C GLN A 334 -16.67 3.02 12.71
N LEU A 335 -16.57 2.14 11.71
CA LEU A 335 -17.27 2.24 10.43
C LEU A 335 -18.75 1.87 10.53
#